data_AF-A0AAN8F1K0-F1
#
_entry.id   AF-A0AAN8F1K0-F1
#
_cell.length_a   1.000
_cell.length_b   1.000
_cell.length_c   1.000
_cell.angle_alpha   90.00
_cell.angle_beta   90.00
_cell.angle_gamma   90.00
#
_symmetry.space_group_name_H-M   'P 1'
#
loop_
_entity.id
_entity.type
_entity.pdbx_description
1 polymer ?
#
loop_
_entity_poly.entity_id
_entity_poly.type
_entity_poly.pdbx_seq_one_letter_code
_entity_poly.pdbx_strand_id
1 'polypeptide(L)'
;MQCVRIRDNERRKLQRKVAFLRSQVHANNHHFISPNATPPKRCIVIGTDAIDEEVEALLNLGPSFAVSTAVTQEVMNTVLCAFHKFAYQIRWKESSNPTDLDRLPSFIASIPFPGTSVSAPKPVTAMEPTLASLQMELVQTYANKSSAKFASNLTQQERQGLKKLLLLKNSL
;
A
#
# COMPACT_ATOMS: atom_id res chain seq x y z
N MET A 1 -24.13 39.64 16.86
CA MET A 1 -25.20 38.85 16.18
C MET A 1 -24.96 38.54 14.69
N GLN A 2 -23.88 39.02 14.05
CA GLN A 2 -23.68 38.88 12.60
C GLN A 2 -23.11 37.51 12.18
N CYS A 3 -22.25 36.89 12.99
CA CYS A 3 -21.61 35.60 12.67
C CYS A 3 -22.59 34.41 12.65
N VAL A 4 -23.66 34.48 13.46
CA VAL A 4 -24.71 33.44 13.48
C VAL A 4 -25.49 33.45 12.16
N ARG A 5 -25.84 34.64 11.67
CA ARG A 5 -26.52 34.81 10.38
C ARG A 5 -25.69 34.31 9.19
N ILE A 6 -24.38 34.53 9.22
CA ILE A 6 -23.47 34.01 8.17
C ILE A 6 -23.43 32.48 8.19
N ARG A 7 -23.32 31.88 9.39
CA ARG A 7 -23.32 30.43 9.57
C ARG A 7 -24.62 29.78 9.07
N ASP A 8 -25.77 30.40 9.34
CA ASP A 8 -27.07 29.91 8.88
C ASP A 8 -27.27 30.07 7.37
N ASN A 9 -26.66 31.10 6.76
CA ASN A 9 -26.66 31.25 5.30
C ASN A 9 -25.79 30.20 4.62
N GLU A 10 -24.57 29.97 5.12
CA GLU A 10 -23.68 28.94 4.59
C GLU A 10 -24.28 27.55 4.75
N ARG A 11 -24.89 27.26 5.91
CA ARG A 11 -25.58 25.99 6.14
C ARG A 11 -26.71 25.76 5.13
N ARG A 12 -27.54 26.78 4.88
CA ARG A 12 -28.62 26.68 3.88
C ARG A 12 -28.08 26.54 2.45
N LYS A 13 -27.00 27.24 2.11
CA LYS A 13 -26.34 27.14 0.81
C LYS A 13 -25.77 25.73 0.57
N LEU A 14 -25.11 25.15 1.57
CA LEU A 14 -24.59 23.78 1.52
C LEU A 14 -25.72 22.75 1.42
N GLN A 15 -26.79 22.91 2.21
CA GLN A 15 -27.96 22.02 2.13
C GLN A 15 -28.61 22.02 0.74
N ARG A 16 -28.76 23.19 0.11
CA ARG A 16 -29.26 23.31 -1.27
C ARG A 16 -28.32 22.63 -2.27
N LYS A 17 -27.01 22.81 -2.11
CA LYS A 17 -26.01 22.17 -2.98
C LYS A 17 -26.03 20.65 -2.85
N VAL A 18 -26.16 20.11 -1.62
CA VAL A 18 -26.29 18.67 -1.37
C VAL A 18 -27.59 18.13 -1.96
N ALA A 19 -28.71 18.83 -1.82
CA ALA A 19 -29.98 18.42 -2.42
C ALA A 19 -29.90 18.39 -3.95
N PHE A 20 -29.28 19.42 -4.56
CA PHE A 20 -29.03 19.47 -6.00
C PHE A 20 -28.15 18.30 -6.47
N LEU A 21 -27.02 18.04 -5.80
CA LEU A 21 -26.13 16.93 -6.15
C LEU A 21 -26.84 15.58 -6.01
N ARG A 22 -27.63 15.38 -4.95
CA ARG A 22 -28.43 14.15 -4.78
C ARG A 22 -29.48 13.99 -5.88
N SER A 23 -30.12 15.07 -6.32
CA SER A 23 -31.05 15.02 -7.46
C SER A 23 -30.35 14.74 -8.80
N GLN A 24 -29.11 15.22 -8.98
CA GLN A 24 -28.29 14.93 -10.15
C GLN A 24 -27.79 13.48 -10.18
N VAL A 25 -27.50 12.88 -9.02
CA VAL A 25 -27.11 11.46 -8.89
C VAL A 25 -28.25 10.52 -9.35
N HIS A 26 -29.51 10.96 -9.31
CA HIS A 26 -30.65 10.18 -9.81
C HIS A 26 -31.03 10.48 -11.27
N ALA A 27 -30.63 11.63 -11.82
CA ALA A 27 -30.90 12.01 -13.21
C ALA A 27 -29.76 11.62 -14.19
N ASN A 28 -28.52 11.54 -13.71
CA ASN A 28 -27.38 11.19 -14.54
C ASN A 28 -27.04 9.70 -14.45
N ASN A 29 -27.71 8.90 -15.27
CA ASN A 29 -27.20 7.61 -15.75
C ASN A 29 -25.97 7.77 -16.68
N HIS A 30 -25.28 8.90 -16.66
CA HIS A 30 -23.98 9.05 -17.30
C HIS A 30 -22.91 8.45 -16.39
N HIS A 31 -22.82 7.13 -16.43
CA HIS A 31 -21.60 6.43 -16.07
C HIS A 31 -20.46 6.98 -16.94
N PHE A 32 -19.51 7.72 -16.36
CA PHE A 32 -18.23 8.06 -17.02
C PHE A 32 -17.51 6.80 -17.54
N ILE A 33 -17.81 5.65 -16.94
CA ILE A 33 -17.35 4.34 -17.34
C ILE A 33 -18.58 3.45 -17.42
N SER A 34 -19.10 3.26 -18.63
CA SER A 34 -20.10 2.23 -18.87
C SER A 34 -19.58 0.90 -18.32
N PRO A 35 -20.22 0.30 -17.30
CA PRO A 35 -19.69 -0.89 -16.63
C PRO A 35 -19.64 -2.11 -17.56
N ASN A 36 -20.38 -2.06 -18.66
CA ASN A 36 -20.43 -3.09 -19.71
C ASN A 36 -19.72 -2.65 -21.00
N ALA A 37 -19.03 -1.50 -21.01
CA ALA A 37 -18.28 -1.09 -22.19
C ALA A 37 -16.98 -1.87 -22.25
N THR A 38 -16.77 -2.57 -23.36
CA THR A 38 -15.49 -3.20 -23.67
C THR A 38 -14.42 -2.10 -23.73
N PRO A 39 -13.37 -2.15 -22.90
CA PRO A 39 -12.29 -1.17 -22.96
C PRO A 39 -11.69 -1.16 -24.37
N PRO A 40 -11.30 0.00 -24.91
CA PRO A 40 -10.57 0.04 -26.17
C PRO A 40 -9.27 -0.76 -26.03
N LYS A 41 -8.85 -1.43 -27.10
CA LYS A 41 -7.58 -2.16 -27.15
C LYS A 41 -6.44 -1.22 -26.76
N ARG A 42 -5.61 -1.65 -25.79
CA ARG A 42 -4.55 -0.83 -25.19
C ARG A 42 -3.16 -1.21 -25.68
N CYS A 43 -2.99 -2.37 -26.31
CA CYS A 43 -1.73 -2.78 -26.92
C CYS A 43 -1.72 -2.59 -28.44
N ILE A 44 -0.58 -2.16 -28.97
CA ILE A 44 -0.28 -2.14 -30.41
C ILE A 44 0.98 -2.98 -30.58
N VAL A 45 0.91 -4.00 -31.44
CA VAL A 45 2.03 -4.89 -31.72
C VAL A 45 2.88 -4.27 -32.83
N ILE A 46 4.16 -4.08 -32.57
CA ILE A 46 5.14 -3.58 -33.54
C ILE A 46 6.22 -4.65 -33.68
N GLY A 47 6.30 -5.30 -34.83
CA GLY A 47 7.29 -6.35 -35.11
C GLY A 47 6.74 -7.48 -35.98
N THR A 48 7.59 -8.47 -36.27
CA THR A 48 7.25 -9.67 -37.05
C THR A 48 6.83 -10.85 -36.20
N ASP A 49 7.05 -10.80 -34.90
CA ASP A 49 6.66 -11.87 -33.99
C ASP A 49 5.14 -11.85 -33.81
N ALA A 50 4.48 -12.92 -34.28
CA ALA A 50 3.06 -13.10 -34.09
C ALA A 50 2.76 -13.26 -32.60
N ILE A 51 2.10 -12.26 -32.02
CA ILE A 51 1.62 -12.32 -30.65
C ILE A 51 0.28 -13.08 -30.65
N ASP A 52 0.23 -14.19 -29.92
CA ASP A 52 -0.99 -14.96 -29.73
C ASP A 52 -2.09 -14.12 -29.05
N GLU A 53 -3.37 -14.43 -29.34
CA GLU A 53 -4.54 -13.77 -28.76
C GLU A 53 -4.54 -13.77 -27.21
N GLU A 54 -4.01 -14.83 -26.59
CA GLU A 54 -3.84 -14.94 -25.14
C GLU A 54 -2.84 -13.92 -24.57
N VAL A 55 -1.76 -13.65 -25.31
CA VAL A 55 -0.73 -12.66 -24.92
C VAL A 55 -1.26 -11.26 -25.19
N GLU A 56 -1.99 -11.05 -26.29
CA GLU A 56 -2.70 -9.80 -26.57
C GLU A 56 -3.70 -9.45 -25.44
N ALA A 57 -4.49 -10.44 -24.98
CA ALA A 57 -5.44 -10.27 -23.89
C ALA A 57 -4.77 -9.82 -22.58
N LEU A 58 -3.64 -10.43 -22.23
CA LEU A 58 -2.86 -10.04 -21.05
C LEU A 58 -2.29 -8.61 -21.20
N LEU A 59 -1.70 -8.28 -22.34
CA LEU A 59 -1.11 -6.95 -22.57
C LEU A 59 -2.18 -5.84 -22.57
N ASN A 60 -3.42 -6.16 -22.93
CA ASN A 60 -4.55 -5.24 -22.89
C ASN A 60 -4.99 -4.85 -21.47
N LEU A 61 -4.59 -5.60 -20.41
CA LEU A 61 -4.82 -5.20 -19.01
C LEU A 61 -4.09 -3.88 -18.66
N GLY A 62 -2.97 -3.64 -19.33
CA GLY A 62 -2.15 -2.44 -19.18
C GLY A 62 -1.14 -2.50 -18.02
N PRO A 63 -0.19 -1.56 -17.97
CA PRO A 63 0.97 -1.61 -17.07
C PRO A 63 0.63 -1.46 -15.58
N SER A 64 -0.55 -0.90 -15.27
CA SER A 64 -1.03 -0.77 -13.89
C SER A 64 -1.64 -2.06 -13.34
N PHE A 65 -1.84 -3.08 -14.18
CA PHE A 65 -2.34 -4.36 -13.73
C PHE A 65 -1.19 -5.18 -13.14
N ALA A 66 -1.18 -5.31 -11.81
CA ALA A 66 -0.29 -6.22 -11.12
C ALA A 66 -1.06 -7.50 -10.75
N VAL A 67 -0.51 -8.65 -11.10
CA VAL A 67 -1.00 -9.92 -10.57
C VAL A 67 -0.74 -9.90 -9.07
N SER A 68 -1.79 -10.14 -8.27
CA SER A 68 -1.64 -10.31 -6.82
C SER A 68 -0.53 -11.32 -6.57
N THR A 69 0.52 -10.99 -5.81
CA THR A 69 1.55 -11.98 -5.50
C THR A 69 1.01 -12.95 -4.47
N ALA A 70 1.26 -14.25 -4.64
CA ALA A 70 0.94 -15.22 -3.60
C ALA A 70 1.69 -14.85 -2.32
N VAL A 71 1.00 -14.96 -1.17
CA VAL A 71 1.63 -14.77 0.14
C VAL A 71 2.49 -16.00 0.42
N THR A 72 3.80 -15.88 0.21
CA THR A 72 4.77 -16.92 0.54
C THR A 72 5.39 -16.69 1.92
N GLN A 73 6.04 -17.71 2.46
CA GLN A 73 6.77 -17.59 3.73
C GLN A 73 7.91 -16.56 3.65
N GLU A 74 8.51 -16.38 2.48
CA GLU A 74 9.57 -15.38 2.26
C GLU A 74 9.04 -13.94 2.38
N VAL A 75 7.85 -13.69 1.82
CA VAL A 75 7.16 -12.41 1.97
C VAL A 75 6.87 -12.16 3.45
N MET A 76 6.41 -13.19 4.17
CA MET A 76 6.18 -13.09 5.62
C MET A 76 7.43 -12.72 6.41
N ASN A 77 8.55 -13.39 6.14
CA ASN A 77 9.82 -13.09 6.80
C ASN A 77 10.28 -11.66 6.50
N THR A 78 10.08 -11.19 5.27
CA THR A 78 10.42 -9.82 4.85
C THR A 78 9.58 -8.79 5.61
N VAL A 79 8.28 -9.01 5.73
CA VAL A 79 7.37 -8.12 6.46
C VAL A 79 7.69 -8.11 7.95
N LEU A 80 7.94 -9.27 8.57
CA LEU A 80 8.34 -9.36 9.97
C LEU A 80 9.69 -8.65 10.22
N CYS A 81 10.66 -8.81 9.32
CA CYS A 81 11.92 -8.09 9.38
C CYS A 81 11.70 -6.56 9.32
N ALA A 82 10.84 -6.09 8.41
CA ALA A 82 10.47 -4.68 8.31
C ALA A 82 9.77 -4.17 9.57
N PHE A 83 8.87 -4.97 10.15
CA PHE A 83 8.20 -4.67 11.41
C PHE A 83 9.22 -4.54 12.56
N HIS A 84 10.18 -5.46 12.68
CA HIS A 84 11.21 -5.37 13.71
C HIS A 84 12.12 -4.15 13.52
N LYS A 85 12.47 -3.79 12.28
CA LYS A 85 13.19 -2.55 11.97
C LYS A 85 12.39 -1.31 12.37
N PHE A 86 11.09 -1.30 12.10
CA PHE A 86 10.18 -0.23 12.50
C PHE A 86 10.07 -0.09 14.02
N ALA A 87 9.85 -1.21 14.73
CA ALA A 87 9.81 -1.24 16.19
C ALA A 87 11.13 -0.74 16.80
N TYR A 88 12.27 -1.16 16.23
CA TYR A 88 13.59 -0.66 16.61
C TYR A 88 13.70 0.85 16.45
N GLN A 89 13.29 1.39 15.30
CA GLN A 89 13.35 2.83 15.03
C GLN A 89 12.49 3.65 15.99
N ILE A 90 11.27 3.18 16.33
CA ILE A 90 10.43 3.94 17.26
C ILE A 90 10.98 3.84 18.69
N ARG A 91 11.40 2.65 19.15
CA ARG A 91 12.06 2.52 20.46
C ARG A 91 13.28 3.42 20.54
N TRP A 92 14.07 3.51 19.47
CA TRP A 92 15.21 4.42 19.41
C TRP A 92 14.79 5.89 19.52
N LYS A 93 13.76 6.32 18.78
CA LYS A 93 13.22 7.69 18.85
C LYS A 93 12.69 8.06 20.23
N GLU A 94 12.02 7.15 20.90
CA GLU A 94 11.43 7.38 22.22
C GLU A 94 12.49 7.34 23.32
N SER A 95 13.49 6.47 23.20
CA SER A 95 14.63 6.39 24.13
C SER A 95 15.65 7.52 23.93
N SER A 96 15.70 8.10 22.73
CA SER A 96 16.46 9.31 22.44
C SER A 96 15.67 10.49 22.95
N ASN A 97 16.01 10.98 24.15
CA ASN A 97 15.35 12.12 24.77
C ASN A 97 15.11 13.27 23.76
N PRO A 98 13.97 13.98 23.85
CA PRO A 98 13.62 15.04 22.91
C PRO A 98 14.66 16.15 22.99
N THR A 99 15.51 16.24 21.95
CA THR A 99 16.42 17.36 21.64
C THR A 99 16.90 18.14 22.86
N ASP A 100 17.57 17.48 23.79
CA ASP A 100 18.21 18.17 24.91
C ASP A 100 19.53 18.75 24.39
N LEU A 101 19.44 19.91 23.73
CA LEU A 101 20.57 20.81 23.52
C LEU A 101 21.21 21.23 24.87
N ASP A 102 20.54 20.93 26.00
CA ASP A 102 20.94 21.28 27.36
C ASP A 102 21.75 20.21 28.10
N ARG A 103 22.08 19.08 27.46
CA ARG A 103 23.15 18.19 27.94
C ARG A 103 24.36 18.28 27.05
N LEU A 104 25.04 19.43 27.10
CA LEU A 104 26.50 19.44 26.92
C LEU A 104 27.08 18.38 27.88
N PRO A 105 27.67 17.27 27.41
CA PRO A 105 28.55 16.52 28.27
C PRO A 105 29.78 17.42 28.43
N SER A 106 29.83 18.16 29.52
CA SER A 106 31.11 18.68 29.99
C SER A 106 32.06 17.48 30.09
N PHE A 107 33.08 17.46 29.24
CA PHE A 107 34.24 16.58 29.30
C PHE A 107 34.05 15.08 29.00
N ILE A 108 33.72 14.73 27.75
CA ILE A 108 34.28 13.51 27.13
C ILE A 108 34.90 13.88 25.77
N ALA A 109 35.90 14.76 25.83
CA ALA A 109 36.90 14.88 24.78
C ALA A 109 38.10 14.02 25.19
N SER A 110 38.05 12.70 24.93
CA SER A 110 39.24 11.83 25.05
C SER A 110 39.09 10.41 24.49
N ILE A 111 37.98 10.03 23.84
CA ILE A 111 37.87 8.73 23.16
C ILE A 111 37.74 8.98 21.65
N PRO A 112 38.79 8.73 20.84
CA PRO A 112 38.79 9.05 19.40
C PRO A 112 37.85 8.17 18.57
N PHE A 113 37.32 7.08 19.14
CA PHE A 113 36.29 6.25 18.52
C PHE A 113 35.28 5.83 19.61
N PRO A 114 34.08 6.43 19.69
CA PRO A 114 33.05 5.90 20.56
C PRO A 114 32.78 4.45 20.14
N GLY A 115 32.92 3.51 21.08
CA GLY A 115 32.73 2.09 20.79
C GLY A 115 31.37 1.88 20.14
N THR A 116 31.34 1.30 18.94
CA THR A 116 30.12 0.99 18.20
C THR A 116 29.43 -0.23 18.83
N SER A 117 28.99 -0.12 20.08
CA SER A 117 28.08 -1.10 20.64
C SER A 117 26.68 -0.80 20.11
N VAL A 118 26.25 -1.55 19.09
CA VAL A 118 24.85 -1.55 18.65
C VAL A 118 24.05 -2.23 19.74
N SER A 119 23.58 -1.44 20.71
CA SER A 119 22.68 -1.91 21.76
C SER A 119 21.24 -1.86 21.26
N ALA A 120 20.44 -2.87 21.60
CA ALA A 120 19.01 -2.82 21.35
C ALA A 120 18.38 -1.72 22.24
N PRO A 121 17.56 -0.82 21.68
CA PRO A 121 16.89 0.21 22.48
C PRO A 121 15.98 -0.47 23.49
N LYS A 122 15.95 0.08 24.71
CA LYS A 122 15.15 -0.47 25.80
C LYS A 122 13.67 -0.49 25.41
N PRO A 123 12.93 -1.55 25.77
CA PRO A 123 11.50 -1.61 25.52
C PRO A 123 10.78 -0.48 26.27
N VAL A 124 9.86 0.21 25.60
CA VAL A 124 9.10 1.31 26.20
C VAL A 124 7.76 0.78 26.65
N THR A 125 7.55 0.70 27.97
CA THR A 125 6.37 0.06 28.59
C THR A 125 5.03 0.52 28.03
N ALA A 126 4.91 1.81 27.66
CA ALA A 126 3.69 2.37 27.09
C ALA A 126 3.38 1.87 25.67
N MET A 127 4.40 1.56 24.86
CA MET A 127 4.24 1.25 23.43
C MET A 127 4.35 -0.24 23.11
N GLU A 128 5.07 -1.03 23.91
CA GLU A 128 5.17 -2.48 23.72
C GLU A 128 3.83 -3.21 23.56
N PRO A 129 2.73 -2.91 24.31
CA PRO A 129 1.46 -3.59 24.08
C PRO A 129 0.88 -3.31 22.69
N THR A 130 1.05 -2.08 22.18
CA THR A 130 0.57 -1.73 20.82
C THR A 130 1.39 -2.42 19.74
N LEU A 131 2.72 -2.49 19.90
CA LEU A 131 3.59 -3.22 18.97
C LEU A 131 3.26 -4.72 18.96
N ALA A 132 3.07 -5.33 20.13
CA ALA A 132 2.69 -6.73 20.24
C ALA A 132 1.34 -7.02 19.57
N SER A 133 0.35 -6.15 19.78
CA SER A 133 -0.96 -6.27 19.11
C SER A 133 -0.83 -6.19 17.59
N LEU A 134 -0.08 -5.21 17.09
CA LEU A 134 0.16 -5.05 15.65
C LEU A 134 0.88 -6.25 15.04
N GLN A 135 1.88 -6.81 15.74
CA GLN A 135 2.58 -8.00 15.29
C GLN A 135 1.62 -9.20 15.18
N MET A 136 0.75 -9.38 16.18
CA MET A 136 -0.23 -10.46 16.19
C MET A 136 -1.27 -10.31 15.07
N GLU A 137 -1.85 -9.12 14.90
CA GLU A 137 -2.80 -8.84 13.82
C GLU A 137 -2.20 -9.05 12.44
N LEU A 138 -0.94 -8.65 12.26
CA LEU A 138 -0.20 -8.85 11.02
C LEU A 138 -0.05 -10.36 10.74
N VAL A 139 0.50 -11.12 11.68
CA VAL A 139 0.67 -12.57 11.53
C VAL A 139 -0.66 -13.27 11.25
N GLN A 140 -1.73 -12.91 11.96
CA GLN A 140 -3.07 -13.48 11.77
C GLN A 140 -3.65 -13.15 10.39
N THR A 141 -3.55 -11.88 9.97
CA THR A 141 -4.06 -11.43 8.66
C THR A 141 -3.39 -12.18 7.53
N TYR A 142 -2.08 -12.36 7.62
CA TYR A 142 -1.36 -13.10 6.59
C TYR A 142 -1.58 -14.61 6.66
N ALA A 143 -1.73 -15.21 7.84
CA ALA A 143 -2.11 -16.62 7.99
C ALA A 143 -3.49 -16.91 7.37
N ASN A 144 -4.43 -15.98 7.52
CA ASN A 144 -5.74 -16.05 6.87
C ASN A 144 -5.60 -15.92 5.34
N LYS A 145 -4.71 -15.06 4.86
CA LYS A 145 -4.48 -14.89 3.41
C LYS A 145 -3.67 -16.02 2.78
N SER A 146 -2.78 -16.67 3.52
CA SER A 146 -2.00 -17.82 3.04
C SER A 146 -2.83 -19.10 3.00
N SER A 147 -3.81 -19.24 3.89
CA SER A 147 -4.75 -20.38 3.90
C SER A 147 -5.89 -20.22 2.89
N ALA A 148 -6.22 -18.99 2.49
CA ALA A 148 -7.18 -18.73 1.43
C ALA A 148 -6.67 -19.23 0.06
N LYS A 149 -7.55 -19.85 -0.73
CA LYS A 149 -7.24 -20.17 -2.13
C LYS A 149 -6.88 -18.88 -2.86
N PHE A 150 -5.67 -18.84 -3.42
CA PHE A 150 -5.18 -17.70 -4.17
C PHE A 150 -6.12 -17.40 -5.35
N ALA A 151 -6.90 -16.34 -5.21
CA ALA A 151 -7.78 -15.85 -6.26
C ALA A 151 -6.97 -14.90 -7.16
N SER A 152 -6.53 -15.41 -8.31
CA SER A 152 -5.97 -14.55 -9.35
C SER A 152 -7.12 -13.82 -10.04
N ASN A 153 -7.01 -12.49 -10.14
CA ASN A 153 -7.95 -11.64 -10.87
C ASN A 153 -7.85 -11.79 -12.39
N LEU A 154 -6.98 -12.69 -12.88
CA LEU A 154 -6.82 -12.95 -14.31
C LEU A 154 -7.87 -13.92 -14.81
N THR A 155 -8.39 -13.64 -16.00
CA THR A 155 -9.17 -14.61 -16.79
C THR A 155 -8.28 -15.78 -17.22
N GLN A 156 -8.88 -16.90 -17.65
CA GLN A 156 -8.12 -18.08 -18.08
C GLN A 156 -7.19 -17.76 -19.26
N GLN A 157 -7.66 -16.94 -20.22
CA GLN A 157 -6.87 -16.52 -21.38
C GLN A 157 -5.67 -15.68 -20.97
N GLU A 158 -5.85 -14.71 -20.08
CA GLU A 158 -4.74 -13.88 -19.59
C GLU A 158 -3.71 -14.69 -18.80
N ARG A 159 -4.15 -15.69 -18.00
CA ARG A 159 -3.23 -16.60 -17.29
C ARG A 159 -2.37 -17.41 -18.24
N GLN A 160 -2.95 -17.88 -19.34
CA GLN A 160 -2.20 -18.62 -20.37
C GLN A 160 -1.22 -17.70 -21.09
N GLY A 161 -1.64 -16.49 -21.44
CA GLY A 161 -0.75 -15.45 -21.98
C GLY A 161 0.44 -15.15 -21.07
N LEU A 162 0.20 -15.06 -19.75
CA LEU A 162 1.26 -14.80 -18.77
C LEU A 162 2.26 -15.96 -18.73
N LYS A 163 1.76 -17.20 -18.76
CA LYS A 163 2.62 -18.39 -18.80
C LYS A 163 3.49 -18.39 -20.05
N LYS A 164 2.93 -18.04 -21.22
CA LYS A 164 3.67 -17.93 -22.48
C LYS A 164 4.78 -16.87 -22.40
N LEU A 165 4.48 -15.68 -21.89
CA LEU A 165 5.49 -14.62 -21.70
C LEU A 165 6.59 -15.01 -20.72
N LEU A 166 6.26 -15.68 -19.62
CA LEU A 166 7.26 -16.15 -18.66
C LEU A 166 8.18 -17.21 -19.26
N LEU A 167 7.63 -18.10 -20.10
CA LEU A 167 8.44 -19.08 -20.82
C LEU A 167 9.38 -18.39 -21.83
N LEU A 168 8.88 -17.43 -22.60
CA LEU A 168 9.68 -16.64 -23.54
C LEU A 168 10.81 -15.88 -22.82
N LYS A 169 10.51 -15.28 -21.67
CA LYS A 169 11.52 -14.60 -20.83
C LYS A 169 12.64 -15.55 -20.39
N ASN A 170 12.30 -16.80 -20.05
CA ASN A 170 13.27 -17.78 -19.56
C ASN A 170 14.06 -18.45 -20.70
N SER A 171 13.61 -18.34 -21.95
CA SER A 171 14.29 -18.86 -23.14
C SER A 171 15.24 -17.85 -23.81
N LEU A 172 15.19 -16.59 -23.40
CA LEU A 172 16.10 -15.50 -23.82
C LEU A 172 17.28 -15.40 -22.85
#